data_AF-A0AAE8L6Y4-F1
#
_entry.id   AF-A0AAE8L6Y4-F1
#
_cell.length_a   1.000
_cell.length_b   1.000
_cell.length_c   1.000
_cell.angle_alpha   90.00
_cell.angle_beta   90.00
_cell.angle_gamma   90.00
#
_symmetry.space_group_name_H-M   'P 1'
#
loop_
_entity.id
_entity.type
_entity.pdbx_description
1 polymer ?
#
loop_
_entity_poly.entity_id
_entity_poly.type
_entity_poly.pdbx_seq_one_letter_code
_entity_poly.pdbx_strand_id
1 'polypeptide(L)'
;MRPKTPEEMYSFLTHAFWTRVYGDITAASRRKRLTEHDIAQIERQAIDLMAGALESAHEFPEFDARAVIDATLREGREGFNVIREARTQQIAKEH
;
A
#
# COMPACT_ATOMS: atom_id res chain seq x y z
N MET A 1 8.74 16.76 -6.98
CA MET A 1 8.01 17.77 -6.19
C MET A 1 8.12 17.36 -4.72
N ARG A 2 8.54 18.26 -3.82
CA ARG A 2 8.60 17.98 -2.39
C ARG A 2 7.28 18.41 -1.74
N PRO A 3 6.56 17.53 -1.03
CA PRO A 3 5.35 17.88 -0.27
C PRO A 3 5.61 19.03 0.72
N LYS A 4 4.67 19.97 0.81
CA LYS A 4 4.71 21.11 1.73
C LYS A 4 3.62 21.06 2.80
N THR A 5 2.58 20.26 2.61
CA THR A 5 1.49 20.07 3.58
C THR A 5 1.25 18.59 3.89
N PRO A 6 0.60 18.27 5.03
CA PRO A 6 0.18 16.91 5.34
C PRO A 6 -0.67 16.27 4.24
N GLU A 7 -1.59 17.02 3.63
CA GLU A 7 -2.49 16.53 2.58
C GLU A 7 -1.74 16.24 1.28
N GLU A 8 -0.79 17.09 0.90
CA GLU A 8 0.08 16.85 -0.26
C GLU A 8 0.93 15.59 -0.06
N MET A 9 1.49 15.41 1.14
CA MET A 9 2.29 14.23 1.47
C MET A 9 1.43 12.97 1.49
N TYR A 10 0.27 13.02 2.15
CA TYR A 10 -0.70 11.93 2.16
C TYR A 10 -1.11 11.54 0.74
N SER A 11 -1.51 12.51 -0.09
CA SER A 11 -1.92 12.26 -1.48
C SER A 11 -0.80 11.61 -2.29
N PHE A 12 0.43 12.11 -2.15
CA PHE A 12 1.61 11.56 -2.83
C PHE A 12 1.90 10.13 -2.39
N LEU A 13 1.95 9.88 -1.07
CA LEU A 13 2.24 8.57 -0.49
C LEU A 13 1.15 7.55 -0.86
N THR A 14 -0.11 7.91 -0.69
CA THR A 14 -1.26 7.05 -1.01
C THR A 14 -1.29 6.73 -2.51
N HIS A 15 -1.03 7.70 -3.38
CA HIS A 15 -0.94 7.46 -4.83
C HIS A 15 0.21 6.52 -5.19
N ALA A 16 1.40 6.75 -4.63
CA ALA A 16 2.58 5.89 -4.87
C ALA A 16 2.33 4.45 -4.39
N PHE A 17 1.77 4.30 -3.19
CA PHE A 17 1.42 3.02 -2.59
C PHE A 17 0.44 2.23 -3.48
N TRP A 18 -0.72 2.80 -3.79
CA TRP A 18 -1.74 2.08 -4.55
C TRP A 18 -1.35 1.83 -6.01
N THR A 19 -0.58 2.74 -6.62
CA THR A 19 -0.01 2.51 -7.96
C THR A 19 0.88 1.26 -7.97
N ARG A 20 1.75 1.10 -6.96
CA ARG A 20 2.61 -0.08 -6.83
C ARG A 20 1.78 -1.36 -6.65
N VAL A 21 0.86 -1.34 -5.69
CA VAL A 21 -0.02 -2.49 -5.37
C VAL A 21 -0.83 -2.92 -6.60
N TYR A 22 -1.45 -1.98 -7.29
CA TYR A 22 -2.21 -2.26 -8.51
C TYR A 22 -1.34 -2.87 -9.61
N GLY A 23 -0.11 -2.37 -9.79
CA GLY A 23 0.86 -2.92 -10.74
C GLY A 23 1.19 -4.38 -10.45
N ASP A 24 1.47 -4.71 -9.20
CA ASP A 24 1.82 -6.08 -8.80
C ASP A 24 0.63 -7.05 -8.88
N ILE A 25 -0.55 -6.62 -8.41
CA ILE A 25 -1.77 -7.43 -8.52
C ILE A 25 -2.09 -7.70 -9.99
N THR A 26 -1.98 -6.69 -10.85
CA THR A 26 -2.19 -6.84 -12.29
C THR A 26 -1.19 -7.83 -12.90
N ALA A 27 0.09 -7.73 -12.53
CA ALA A 27 1.13 -8.63 -13.00
C ALA A 27 0.90 -10.08 -12.56
N ALA A 28 0.54 -10.30 -11.29
CA ALA A 28 0.21 -11.61 -10.74
C ALA A 28 -1.05 -12.21 -11.38
N SER A 29 -2.07 -11.38 -11.61
CA SER A 29 -3.33 -11.79 -12.25
C SER A 29 -3.11 -12.22 -13.71
N ARG A 30 -2.27 -11.49 -14.47
CA ARG A 30 -1.90 -11.86 -15.85
C ARG A 30 -1.18 -13.20 -15.93
N ARG A 31 -0.49 -13.61 -14.88
CA ARG A 31 0.16 -14.93 -14.74
C ARG A 31 -0.81 -16.01 -14.24
N LYS A 32 -2.11 -15.69 -14.06
CA LYS A 32 -3.14 -16.55 -13.46
C LYS A 32 -2.73 -17.10 -12.08
N ARG A 33 -1.97 -16.31 -11.32
CA ARG A 33 -1.30 -16.75 -10.09
C ARG A 33 -1.52 -15.74 -8.97
N LEU A 34 -2.70 -15.13 -8.85
CA LEU A 34 -2.99 -14.28 -7.70
C LEU A 34 -3.45 -15.17 -6.53
N THR A 35 -2.49 -15.78 -5.84
CA THR A 35 -2.76 -16.58 -4.63
C THR A 35 -2.75 -15.71 -3.38
N GLU A 36 -3.20 -16.24 -2.25
CA GLU A 36 -3.07 -15.57 -0.95
C GLU A 36 -1.62 -15.26 -0.59
N HIS A 37 -0.69 -16.16 -0.95
CA HIS A 37 0.75 -15.95 -0.77
C HIS A 37 1.25 -14.76 -1.61
N ASP A 38 0.81 -14.64 -2.87
CA ASP A 38 1.18 -13.49 -3.71
C ASP A 38 0.63 -12.19 -3.11
N ILE A 39 -0.61 -12.16 -2.62
CA ILE A 39 -1.19 -10.97 -1.96
C ILE A 39 -0.38 -10.59 -0.71
N ALA A 40 -0.02 -11.56 0.14
CA ALA A 40 0.79 -11.32 1.33
C ALA A 40 2.21 -10.81 0.99
N GLN A 41 2.80 -11.27 -0.11
CA GLN A 41 4.09 -10.77 -0.59
C GLN A 41 3.97 -9.33 -1.10
N ILE A 42 2.91 -9.00 -1.85
CA ILE A 42 2.65 -7.64 -2.34
C ILE A 42 2.41 -6.68 -1.17
N GLU A 43 1.63 -7.10 -0.17
CA GLU A 43 1.39 -6.35 1.07
C GLU A 43 2.71 -6.01 1.76
N ARG A 44 3.57 -7.01 1.97
CA ARG A 44 4.89 -6.80 2.57
C ARG A 44 5.74 -5.82 1.79
N GLN A 45 5.85 -5.98 0.47
CA GLN A 45 6.65 -5.09 -0.38
C GLN A 45 6.13 -3.65 -0.38
N ALA A 46 4.82 -3.46 -0.38
CA ALA A 46 4.21 -2.12 -0.33
C ALA A 46 4.43 -1.46 1.04
N ILE A 47 4.37 -2.22 2.14
CA ILE A 47 4.65 -1.73 3.50
C ILE A 47 6.14 -1.41 3.68
N ASP A 48 7.05 -2.25 3.18
CA ASP A 48 8.49 -2.02 3.28
C ASP A 48 8.91 -0.73 2.55
N LEU A 49 8.28 -0.42 1.41
CA LEU A 49 8.48 0.84 0.70
C LEU A 49 8.07 2.05 1.54
N MET A 50 6.99 1.93 2.31
CA MET A 50 6.51 2.97 3.22
C MET A 50 7.34 3.05 4.51
N ALA A 51 7.96 1.96 4.96
CA ALA A 51 8.91 1.97 6.07
C ALA A 51 10.16 2.80 5.73
N GLY A 52 10.63 2.77 4.48
CA GLY A 52 11.68 3.68 4.02
C GLY A 52 11.28 5.16 4.12
N ALA A 53 10.01 5.49 3.92
CA ALA A 53 9.52 6.86 4.09
C ALA A 53 9.54 7.32 5.56
N LEU A 54 9.35 6.40 6.53
CA LEU A 54 9.46 6.69 7.97
C LEU A 54 10.88 7.12 8.36
N GLU A 55 11.90 6.50 7.77
CA GLU A 55 13.30 6.85 8.03
C GLU A 55 13.61 8.30 7.59
N SER A 56 13.00 8.73 6.49
CA SER A 56 13.10 10.10 5.95
C SER A 56 12.08 11.09 6.52
N ALA A 57 11.26 10.73 7.51
CA ALA A 57 10.23 11.64 8.06
C ALA A 57 10.82 12.95 8.61
N HIS A 58 12.04 12.87 9.15
CA HIS A 58 12.80 14.03 9.66
C HIS A 58 13.15 15.07 8.58
N GLU A 59 13.08 14.70 7.30
CA GLU A 59 13.34 15.62 6.18
C GLU A 59 12.22 16.64 5.97
N PHE A 60 11.06 16.45 6.62
CA PHE A 60 9.86 17.28 6.52
C PHE A 60 9.52 17.96 7.86
N PRO A 61 10.32 18.93 8.33
CA PRO A 61 10.08 19.59 9.63
C PRO A 61 8.84 20.49 9.65
N GLU A 62 8.24 20.78 8.50
CA GLU A 62 7.13 21.72 8.37
C GLU A 62 5.81 21.20 8.96
N PHE A 63 5.69 19.88 9.14
CA PHE A 63 4.52 19.22 9.71
C PHE A 63 4.89 17.84 10.28
N ASP A 64 3.97 17.19 11.00
CA ASP A 64 4.19 15.84 11.53
C ASP A 64 4.10 14.78 10.41
N ALA A 65 5.19 14.64 9.65
CA ALA A 65 5.27 13.67 8.56
C ALA A 65 5.12 12.23 9.04
N ARG A 66 5.54 11.92 10.27
CA ARG A 66 5.38 10.58 10.83
C ARG A 66 3.91 10.23 11.00
N ALA A 67 3.10 11.15 11.54
CA ALA A 67 1.66 10.94 11.65
C ALA A 67 0.98 10.69 10.29
N VAL A 68 1.42 11.41 9.25
CA VAL A 68 0.91 11.22 7.88
C VAL A 68 1.29 9.83 7.33
N ILE A 69 2.55 9.43 7.49
CA ILE A 69 3.01 8.11 7.02
C ILE A 69 2.31 6.97 7.74
N ASP A 70 2.16 7.08 9.07
CA ASP A 70 1.44 6.09 9.88
C ASP A 70 -0.04 5.99 9.47
N ALA A 71 -0.67 7.11 9.12
CA ALA A 71 -2.03 7.11 8.58
C ALA A 71 -2.13 6.39 7.23
N THR A 72 -1.23 6.69 6.28
CA THR A 72 -1.18 5.99 4.99
C THR A 72 -0.93 4.49 5.16
N LEU A 73 -0.05 4.10 6.08
CA LEU A 73 0.23 2.68 6.38
C LEU A 73 -1.00 1.95 6.92
N ARG A 74 -1.74 2.58 7.84
CA ARG A 74 -2.98 2.01 8.37
C ARG A 74 -4.02 1.78 7.27
N GLU A 75 -4.27 2.79 6.44
CA GLU A 75 -5.21 2.66 5.32
C GLU A 75 -4.76 1.62 4.29
N GLY A 76 -3.45 1.56 4.01
CA GLY A 76 -2.87 0.52 3.16
C GLY A 76 -3.20 -0.89 3.67
N ARG A 77 -3.00 -1.14 4.97
CA ARG A 77 -3.35 -2.42 5.61
C ARG A 77 -4.84 -2.72 5.56
N GLU A 78 -5.69 -1.71 5.78
CA GLU A 78 -7.14 -1.87 5.66
C GLU A 78 -7.54 -2.26 4.24
N GLY A 79 -6.97 -1.61 3.21
CA GLY A 79 -7.24 -2.01 1.82
C GLY A 79 -6.74 -3.42 1.48
N PHE A 80 -5.61 -3.87 2.05
CA PHE A 80 -5.17 -5.26 1.90
C PHE A 80 -6.10 -6.27 2.58
N ASN A 81 -6.71 -5.93 3.72
CA ASN A 81 -7.74 -6.77 4.33
C ASN A 81 -8.92 -6.96 3.36
N VAL A 82 -9.39 -5.88 2.73
CA VAL A 82 -10.47 -5.94 1.72
C VAL A 82 -10.08 -6.80 0.52
N ILE A 83 -8.85 -6.65 0.00
CA ILE A 83 -8.35 -7.46 -1.13
C ILE A 83 -8.30 -8.94 -0.78
N ARG A 84 -7.80 -9.28 0.43
CA ARG A 84 -7.75 -10.66 0.91
C ARG A 84 -9.16 -11.26 1.01
N GLU A 85 -10.09 -10.55 1.65
CA GLU A 85 -11.50 -10.99 1.76
C GLU A 85 -12.14 -11.19 0.38
N ALA A 86 -11.94 -10.27 -0.55
CA ALA A 86 -12.46 -10.39 -1.91
C ALA A 86 -11.92 -11.63 -2.63
N ARG A 87 -10.63 -11.97 -2.45
CA ARG A 87 -10.06 -13.17 -3.04
C ARG A 87 -10.61 -14.45 -2.42
N THR A 88 -10.77 -14.51 -1.11
CA THR A 88 -11.40 -15.66 -0.42
C THR A 88 -12.82 -15.91 -0.93
N GLN A 89 -13.62 -14.85 -1.10
CA GLN A 89 -14.97 -14.95 -1.66
C GLN A 89 -14.98 -15.43 -3.12
N GLN A 90 -13.96 -15.08 -3.91
CA GLN A 90 -13.85 -15.53 -5.30
C GLN A 90 -13.51 -17.03 -5.38
N ILE A 91 -12.58 -17.50 -4.55
CA ILE A 91 -12.22 -18.93 -4.47
C ILE A 91 -13.45 -19.76 -4.06
N ALA A 92 -14.23 -19.29 -3.08
CA ALA A 92 -15.45 -19.97 -2.64
C ALA A 92 -16.55 -20.08 -3.72
N LYS A 93 -16.48 -19.28 -4.80
CA LYS A 93 -17.37 -19.38 -5.97
C LYS A 93 -16.82 -20.25 -7.10
N GLU A 94 -15.52 -20.53 -7.08
CA GLU A 94 -14.82 -21.41 -8.03
C GLU A 94 -14.97 -22.89 -7.64
N HIS A 95 -15.35 -23.18 -6.39
CA HIS A 95 -15.60 -24.50 -5.80
C HIS A 95 -17.10 -24.73 -5.56
#